data_AF-C5L8W0-F1
#
_entry.id   AF-C5L8W0-F1
#
_cell.length_a   1.000
_cell.length_b   1.000
_cell.length_c   1.000
_cell.angle_alpha   90.00
_cell.angle_beta   90.00
_cell.angle_gamma   90.00
#
_symmetry.space_group_name_H-M   'P 1'
#
loop_
_entity.id
_entity.type
_entity.pdbx_description
1 polymer ?
#
loop_
_entity_poly.entity_id
_entity_poly.type
_entity_poly.pdbx_seq_one_letter_code
_entity_poly.pdbx_strand_id
1 'polypeptide(L)'
;MSTPAVRNLWLSSSSRAATAALSGSVRSLQTSAPRFYSQDEIDTAQNFFQLMMEGDITGAAKLAEPQAKRLGMNVEEFMAKQASERAYLIYRFSSVERQEAIKLAMDGEGFDQGLTEAEREANTSASGMAMCKPELIHEILESGGDKFWLPICKEHYERIEQVIKMCRTSLSFGDLCPAPTRDYQLLGRSYPPRIMLGKSGAVLQTYISRLLAGSRSFSPQAMANHEAAAQLFDSQLRGLGPADGPLEKPDADQSGRLQEFKEWAEGREEAARKHQRLLLHLTCDVSRYMLEPPEGRALMELAKLVITPENQKEQEYTSGVIQSTLDMM
;
A
#
# COMPACT_ATOMS: atom_id res chain seq x y z
N MET A 1 10.49 -5.34 -42.97
CA MET A 1 9.25 -4.55 -42.94
C MET A 1 8.59 -4.82 -41.60
N SER A 2 8.52 -3.80 -40.77
CA SER A 2 8.26 -3.84 -39.35
C SER A 2 6.79 -3.55 -39.09
N THR A 3 6.09 -4.45 -38.39
CA THR A 3 4.76 -4.19 -37.82
C THR A 3 4.91 -3.87 -36.33
N PRO A 4 4.38 -2.74 -35.83
CA PRO A 4 4.40 -2.45 -34.41
C PRO A 4 3.21 -3.13 -33.72
N ALA A 5 3.52 -3.82 -32.62
CA ALA A 5 2.56 -4.27 -31.63
C ALA A 5 2.06 -3.06 -30.82
N VAL A 6 0.74 -2.88 -30.70
CA VAL A 6 0.13 -2.00 -29.70
C VAL A 6 -0.79 -2.83 -28.83
N ARG A 7 -0.41 -2.87 -27.54
CA ARG A 7 -1.08 -3.50 -26.42
C ARG A 7 -2.46 -2.88 -26.20
N ASN A 8 -3.51 -3.65 -26.43
CA ASN A 8 -4.82 -3.47 -25.79
C ASN A 8 -4.97 -4.57 -24.74
N LEU A 9 -4.68 -4.24 -23.47
CA LEU A 9 -4.82 -5.17 -22.35
C LEU A 9 -5.21 -4.40 -21.08
N TRP A 10 -6.25 -3.59 -21.18
CA TRP A 10 -7.09 -3.17 -20.06
C TRP A 10 -8.52 -3.30 -20.58
N LEU A 11 -9.34 -4.16 -19.95
CA LEU A 11 -10.69 -4.62 -20.35
C LEU A 11 -10.78 -6.09 -20.86
N SER A 12 -10.27 -7.04 -20.08
CA SER A 12 -10.89 -8.38 -19.97
C SER A 12 -10.27 -9.08 -18.76
N SER A 13 -10.90 -9.07 -17.58
CA SER A 13 -11.72 -10.21 -17.17
C SER A 13 -12.36 -9.98 -15.80
N SER A 14 -13.58 -9.44 -15.77
CA SER A 14 -14.54 -9.63 -14.66
C SER A 14 -15.97 -9.21 -15.05
N SER A 15 -16.34 -9.49 -16.31
CA SER A 15 -17.63 -9.14 -16.94
C SER A 15 -18.80 -10.08 -16.58
N ARG A 16 -18.80 -10.82 -15.46
CA ARG A 16 -19.96 -11.69 -15.11
C ARG A 16 -20.44 -11.67 -13.66
N ALA A 17 -19.80 -10.93 -12.74
CA ALA A 17 -20.28 -10.83 -11.36
C ALA A 17 -21.04 -9.52 -11.03
N ALA A 18 -21.00 -8.51 -11.91
CA ALA A 18 -21.56 -7.19 -11.62
C ALA A 18 -23.03 -7.00 -12.05
N THR A 19 -23.70 -8.02 -12.59
CA THR A 19 -25.04 -7.86 -13.22
C THR A 19 -26.23 -8.26 -12.34
N ALA A 20 -26.06 -8.61 -11.06
CA ALA A 20 -27.18 -9.08 -10.22
C ALA A 20 -27.53 -8.19 -9.01
N ALA A 21 -26.79 -7.12 -8.71
CA ALA A 21 -26.98 -6.34 -7.47
C ALA A 21 -27.61 -4.94 -7.65
N LEU A 22 -28.16 -4.61 -8.83
CA LEU A 22 -28.74 -3.29 -9.12
C LEU A 22 -30.23 -3.36 -9.53
N SER A 23 -31.02 -4.23 -8.89
CA SER A 23 -32.48 -4.33 -9.15
C SER A 23 -33.36 -3.49 -8.23
N GLY A 24 -32.80 -2.56 -7.45
CA GLY A 24 -33.56 -1.68 -6.56
C GLY A 24 -33.33 -0.20 -6.87
N SER A 25 -34.26 0.42 -7.62
CA SER A 25 -34.40 1.87 -7.80
C SER A 25 -33.48 2.56 -8.83
N VAL A 26 -33.72 2.27 -10.11
CA VAL A 26 -33.34 3.18 -11.21
C VAL A 26 -34.61 3.84 -11.74
N ARG A 27 -34.92 5.05 -11.27
CA ARG A 27 -35.81 5.98 -12.00
C ARG A 27 -35.02 7.23 -12.37
N SER A 28 -34.97 7.44 -13.70
CA SER A 28 -34.44 8.57 -14.47
C SER A 28 -32.94 8.90 -14.35
N LEU A 29 -32.10 8.08 -14.99
CA LEU A 29 -30.91 8.59 -15.66
C LEU A 29 -31.24 8.69 -17.15
N GLN A 30 -31.40 9.92 -17.65
CA GLN A 30 -31.41 10.19 -19.08
C GLN A 30 -30.12 9.62 -19.67
N THR A 31 -30.25 8.57 -20.47
CA THR A 31 -29.12 7.89 -21.11
C THR A 31 -28.58 8.78 -22.23
N SER A 32 -27.67 9.69 -21.91
CA SER A 32 -26.75 10.26 -22.89
C SER A 32 -25.91 9.12 -23.46
N ALA A 33 -25.82 9.01 -24.78
CA ALA A 33 -24.99 8.02 -25.48
C ALA A 33 -23.55 8.02 -24.92
N PRO A 34 -22.87 6.86 -24.88
CA PRO A 34 -21.50 6.79 -24.39
C PRO A 34 -20.61 7.73 -25.21
N ARG A 35 -20.06 8.74 -24.53
CA ARG A 35 -19.05 9.62 -25.10
C ARG A 35 -17.74 8.85 -25.18
N PHE A 36 -17.19 8.72 -26.39
CA PHE A 36 -15.83 8.25 -26.58
C PHE A 36 -14.87 9.41 -26.29
N TYR A 37 -13.91 9.20 -25.40
CA TYR A 37 -12.84 10.15 -25.11
C TYR A 37 -11.73 9.99 -26.15
N SER A 38 -11.12 11.09 -26.58
CA SER A 38 -9.91 11.02 -27.41
C SER A 38 -8.72 10.51 -26.59
N GLN A 39 -7.69 10.00 -27.26
CA GLN A 39 -6.45 9.60 -26.58
C GLN A 39 -5.82 10.79 -25.83
N ASP A 40 -5.83 11.98 -26.43
CA ASP A 40 -5.33 13.20 -25.79
C ASP A 40 -6.10 13.55 -24.50
N GLU A 41 -7.42 13.34 -24.47
CA GLU A 41 -8.24 13.54 -23.26
C GLU A 41 -7.85 12.54 -22.16
N ILE A 42 -7.56 11.29 -22.53
CA ILE A 42 -7.12 10.24 -21.60
C ILE A 42 -5.73 10.58 -21.04
N ASP A 43 -4.78 10.93 -21.90
CA ASP A 43 -3.40 11.25 -21.52
C ASP A 43 -3.35 12.50 -20.64
N THR A 44 -4.15 13.52 -20.98
CA THR A 44 -4.29 14.73 -20.15
C THR A 44 -4.80 14.39 -18.75
N ALA A 45 -5.82 13.54 -18.65
CA ALA A 45 -6.35 13.10 -17.36
C ALA A 45 -5.33 12.29 -16.56
N GLN A 46 -4.59 11.38 -17.22
CA GLN A 46 -3.53 10.60 -16.57
C GLN A 46 -2.41 11.50 -16.05
N ASN A 47 -1.93 12.44 -16.86
CA ASN A 47 -0.90 13.40 -16.47
C ASN A 47 -1.37 14.29 -15.32
N PHE A 48 -2.63 14.73 -15.34
CA PHE A 48 -3.23 15.49 -14.24
C PHE A 48 -3.16 14.72 -12.92
N PHE A 49 -3.57 13.45 -12.91
CA PHE A 49 -3.49 12.62 -11.71
C PHE A 49 -2.04 12.35 -11.28
N GLN A 50 -1.13 12.13 -12.23
CA GLN A 50 0.29 11.93 -11.95
C GLN A 50 0.88 13.14 -11.22
N LEU A 51 0.66 14.35 -11.74
CA LEU A 51 1.14 15.59 -11.13
C LEU A 51 0.56 15.79 -9.71
N MET A 52 -0.73 15.48 -9.50
CA MET A 52 -1.32 15.53 -8.16
C MET A 52 -0.70 14.53 -7.18
N MET A 53 -0.24 13.35 -7.64
CA MET A 53 0.44 12.35 -6.81
C MET A 53 1.90 12.71 -6.53
N GLU A 54 2.54 13.47 -7.42
CA GLU A 54 3.90 13.99 -7.27
C GLU A 54 3.95 15.25 -6.41
N GLY A 55 2.79 15.87 -6.16
CA GLY A 55 2.70 17.13 -5.42
C GLY A 55 2.97 18.36 -6.30
N ASP A 56 3.04 18.22 -7.63
CA ASP A 56 3.09 19.35 -8.55
C ASP A 56 1.69 19.94 -8.75
N ILE A 57 1.24 20.68 -7.74
CA ILE A 57 -0.07 21.34 -7.72
C ILE A 57 -0.16 22.40 -8.83
N THR A 58 0.95 23.07 -9.16
CA THR A 58 0.95 24.12 -10.19
C THR A 58 0.79 23.51 -11.58
N GLY A 59 1.50 22.42 -11.86
CA GLY A 59 1.34 21.67 -13.11
C GLY A 59 -0.06 21.08 -13.24
N ALA A 60 -0.58 20.46 -12.18
CA ALA A 60 -1.91 19.88 -12.16
C ALA A 60 -3.01 20.96 -12.36
N ALA A 61 -2.87 22.15 -11.77
CA ALA A 61 -3.81 23.26 -11.93
C ALA A 61 -3.97 23.67 -13.41
N LYS A 62 -2.88 23.75 -14.16
CA LYS A 62 -2.91 24.07 -15.61
C LYS A 62 -3.72 23.06 -16.41
N LEU A 63 -3.62 21.77 -16.07
CA LEU A 63 -4.38 20.71 -16.73
C LEU A 63 -5.85 20.69 -16.29
N ALA A 64 -6.14 21.13 -15.06
CA ALA A 64 -7.49 21.23 -14.51
C ALA A 64 -8.29 22.43 -15.03
N GLU A 65 -7.64 23.56 -15.32
CA GLU A 65 -8.26 24.83 -15.73
C GLU A 65 -9.38 24.69 -16.78
N PRO A 66 -9.17 24.01 -17.92
CA PRO A 66 -10.20 23.89 -18.96
C PRO A 66 -11.45 23.16 -18.45
N GLN A 67 -11.27 22.14 -17.61
CA GLN A 67 -12.37 21.35 -17.08
C GLN A 67 -13.10 22.05 -15.93
N ALA A 68 -12.35 22.72 -15.06
CA ALA A 68 -12.91 23.54 -13.99
C ALA A 68 -13.80 24.65 -14.59
N LYS A 69 -13.30 25.37 -15.60
CA LYS A 69 -14.07 26.39 -16.33
C LYS A 69 -15.33 25.83 -16.98
N ARG A 70 -15.25 24.65 -17.61
CA ARG A 70 -16.39 23.98 -18.24
C ARG A 70 -17.48 23.63 -17.22
N LEU A 71 -17.08 23.28 -16.00
CA LEU A 71 -17.99 22.90 -14.91
C LEU A 71 -18.43 24.09 -14.05
N GLY A 72 -17.93 25.30 -14.33
CA GLY A 72 -18.21 26.49 -13.52
C GLY A 72 -17.66 26.39 -12.10
N MET A 73 -16.57 25.63 -11.90
CA MET A 73 -15.92 25.42 -10.60
C MET A 73 -14.60 26.18 -10.53
N ASN A 74 -14.15 26.51 -9.32
CA ASN A 74 -12.76 26.92 -9.10
C ASN A 74 -11.83 25.73 -9.39
N VAL A 75 -10.62 26.01 -9.91
CA VAL A 75 -9.59 25.01 -10.21
C VAL A 75 -9.21 24.19 -8.98
N GLU A 76 -8.96 24.84 -7.84
CA GLU A 76 -8.58 24.18 -6.59
C GLU A 76 -9.70 23.26 -6.08
N GLU A 77 -10.95 23.73 -6.19
CA GLU A 77 -12.15 22.96 -5.87
C GLU A 77 -12.30 21.73 -6.77
N PHE A 78 -12.03 21.90 -8.07
CA PHE A 78 -12.02 20.79 -9.03
C PHE A 78 -10.94 19.78 -8.67
N MET A 79 -9.73 20.25 -8.36
CA MET A 79 -8.60 19.39 -7.97
C MET A 79 -8.90 18.61 -6.68
N ALA A 80 -9.35 19.30 -5.64
CA ALA A 80 -9.72 18.69 -4.36
C ALA A 80 -10.79 17.61 -4.56
N LYS A 81 -11.79 17.89 -5.40
CA LYS A 81 -12.83 16.93 -5.78
C LYS A 81 -12.30 15.74 -6.54
N GLN A 82 -11.47 15.95 -7.56
CA GLN A 82 -10.91 14.84 -8.33
C GLN A 82 -10.00 13.96 -7.49
N ALA A 83 -9.19 14.53 -6.61
CA ALA A 83 -8.34 13.79 -5.69
C ALA A 83 -9.19 12.92 -4.74
N SER A 84 -10.18 13.52 -4.08
CA SER A 84 -11.10 12.84 -3.14
C SER A 84 -11.86 11.70 -3.83
N GLU A 85 -12.50 11.96 -4.97
CA GLU A 85 -13.26 10.96 -5.71
C GLU A 85 -12.35 9.85 -6.27
N ARG A 86 -11.16 10.20 -6.77
CA ARG A 86 -10.24 9.19 -7.30
C ARG A 86 -9.76 8.25 -6.20
N ALA A 87 -9.42 8.77 -5.03
CA ALA A 87 -9.05 7.95 -3.87
C ALA A 87 -10.19 6.98 -3.49
N TYR A 88 -11.41 7.50 -3.41
CA TYR A 88 -12.59 6.71 -3.10
C TYR A 88 -12.85 5.59 -4.12
N LEU A 89 -12.81 5.89 -5.42
CA LEU A 89 -13.05 4.92 -6.48
C LEU A 89 -11.98 3.82 -6.51
N ILE A 90 -10.69 4.18 -6.39
CA ILE A 90 -9.60 3.21 -6.30
C ILE A 90 -9.84 2.27 -5.11
N TYR A 91 -10.13 2.83 -3.93
CA TYR A 91 -10.33 2.04 -2.72
C TYR A 91 -11.56 1.11 -2.81
N ARG A 92 -12.69 1.61 -3.32
CA ARG A 92 -13.95 0.86 -3.37
C ARG A 92 -13.93 -0.24 -4.43
N PHE A 93 -13.45 0.06 -5.64
CA PHE A 93 -13.46 -0.90 -6.75
C PHE A 93 -12.39 -1.98 -6.66
N SER A 94 -11.41 -1.83 -5.77
CA SER A 94 -10.36 -2.82 -5.54
C SER A 94 -10.59 -3.66 -4.28
N SER A 95 -11.80 -3.65 -3.70
CA SER A 95 -12.03 -4.22 -2.36
C SER A 95 -11.84 -5.73 -2.28
N VAL A 96 -12.35 -6.50 -3.26
CA VAL A 96 -12.25 -7.96 -3.27
C VAL A 96 -10.81 -8.37 -3.54
N GLU A 97 -10.21 -7.82 -4.58
CA GLU A 97 -8.84 -8.15 -5.01
C GLU A 97 -7.81 -7.68 -3.96
N ARG A 98 -8.11 -6.61 -3.21
CA ARG A 98 -7.28 -6.21 -2.06
C ARG A 98 -7.35 -7.22 -0.92
N GLN A 99 -8.53 -7.76 -0.59
CA GLN A 99 -8.63 -8.79 0.45
C GLN A 99 -7.93 -10.07 0.04
N GLU A 100 -8.04 -10.44 -1.25
CA GLU A 100 -7.28 -11.54 -1.82
C GLU A 100 -5.78 -11.29 -1.73
N ALA A 101 -5.28 -10.12 -2.14
CA ALA A 101 -3.88 -9.76 -2.03
C ALA A 101 -3.38 -9.81 -0.57
N ILE A 102 -4.17 -9.32 0.39
CA ILE A 102 -3.83 -9.38 1.82
C ILE A 102 -3.73 -10.83 2.28
N LYS A 103 -4.70 -11.66 1.91
CA LYS A 103 -4.69 -13.09 2.25
C LYS A 103 -3.44 -13.78 1.67
N LEU A 104 -3.17 -13.57 0.38
CA LEU A 104 -1.99 -14.13 -0.28
C LEU A 104 -0.67 -13.70 0.38
N ALA A 105 -0.58 -12.43 0.80
CA ALA A 105 0.57 -11.91 1.53
C ALA A 105 0.72 -12.56 2.92
N MET A 106 -0.39 -12.80 3.63
CA MET A 106 -0.38 -13.48 4.93
C MET A 106 -0.05 -14.97 4.83
N ASP A 107 -0.57 -15.63 3.80
CA ASP A 107 -0.36 -17.06 3.55
C ASP A 107 1.05 -17.33 2.96
N GLY A 108 1.76 -16.29 2.53
CA GLY A 108 3.13 -16.37 2.04
C GLY A 108 3.25 -17.04 0.67
N GLU A 109 2.19 -17.02 -0.15
CA GLU A 109 2.12 -17.70 -1.45
C GLU A 109 3.04 -17.07 -2.53
N GLY A 110 3.72 -15.96 -2.22
CA GLY A 110 4.58 -15.23 -3.16
C GLY A 110 5.89 -15.89 -3.57
N PHE A 111 6.27 -17.00 -2.92
CA PHE A 111 7.52 -17.70 -3.22
C PHE A 111 7.37 -18.80 -4.30
N ASP A 112 6.15 -19.06 -4.77
CA ASP A 112 5.83 -20.29 -5.53
C ASP A 112 5.89 -20.14 -7.07
N GLN A 113 6.08 -18.91 -7.57
CA GLN A 113 6.11 -18.64 -9.01
C GLN A 113 7.54 -18.81 -9.57
N GLY A 114 7.85 -20.03 -10.00
CA GLY A 114 9.10 -20.36 -10.71
C GLY A 114 9.82 -21.61 -10.19
N LEU A 115 9.33 -22.21 -9.12
CA LEU A 115 9.88 -23.41 -8.51
C LEU A 115 9.33 -24.66 -9.19
N THR A 116 10.21 -25.63 -9.44
CA THR A 116 9.86 -26.99 -9.87
C THR A 116 8.96 -27.68 -8.85
N GLU A 117 8.26 -28.74 -9.23
CA GLU A 117 7.33 -29.43 -8.32
C GLU A 117 8.04 -29.99 -7.07
N ALA A 118 9.32 -30.39 -7.17
CA ALA A 118 10.14 -30.79 -6.03
C ALA A 118 10.54 -29.59 -5.13
N GLU A 119 10.74 -28.40 -5.69
CA GLU A 119 11.03 -27.17 -4.94
C GLU A 119 9.75 -26.59 -4.31
N ARG A 120 8.61 -26.75 -4.99
CA ARG A 120 7.28 -26.47 -4.47
C ARG A 120 6.95 -27.43 -3.34
N GLU A 121 7.21 -28.72 -3.48
CA GLU A 121 7.03 -29.73 -2.43
C GLU A 121 8.02 -29.49 -1.28
N ALA A 122 9.25 -29.04 -1.54
CA ALA A 122 10.16 -28.56 -0.50
C ALA A 122 9.69 -27.26 0.20
N ASN A 123 8.90 -26.42 -0.48
CA ASN A 123 8.28 -25.21 0.08
C ASN A 123 6.95 -25.48 0.82
N THR A 124 6.15 -26.44 0.35
CA THR A 124 4.79 -26.74 0.83
C THR A 124 4.76 -27.90 1.84
N SER A 125 5.65 -28.90 1.73
CA SER A 125 5.77 -29.99 2.73
C SER A 125 6.60 -29.60 3.96
N ALA A 126 7.29 -28.45 3.89
CA ALA A 126 8.07 -27.85 4.95
C ALA A 126 7.80 -26.34 5.05
N SER A 127 6.58 -25.98 5.42
CA SER A 127 6.32 -24.67 6.00
C SER A 127 7.26 -24.45 7.19
N GLY A 128 8.43 -23.82 6.99
CA GLY A 128 9.25 -23.33 8.11
C GLY A 128 10.77 -23.21 7.99
N MET A 129 11.50 -23.85 7.06
CA MET A 129 12.98 -23.89 7.17
C MET A 129 13.80 -23.36 5.97
N ALA A 130 13.22 -23.11 4.81
CA ALA A 130 14.01 -22.77 3.61
C ALA A 130 14.32 -21.27 3.40
N MET A 131 13.79 -20.36 4.23
CA MET A 131 14.28 -18.97 4.24
C MET A 131 15.68 -18.85 4.87
N CYS A 132 16.25 -19.93 5.39
CA CYS A 132 17.59 -19.93 5.98
C CYS A 132 18.74 -20.06 4.95
N LYS A 133 18.50 -19.77 3.67
CA LYS A 133 19.53 -19.79 2.63
C LYS A 133 19.96 -18.36 2.29
N PRO A 134 21.18 -17.92 2.67
CA PRO A 134 21.71 -16.60 2.34
C PRO A 134 21.66 -16.29 0.85
N GLU A 135 21.76 -17.32 0.01
CA GLU A 135 21.72 -17.22 -1.45
C GLU A 135 20.38 -16.63 -1.94
N LEU A 136 19.27 -16.91 -1.24
CA LEU A 136 17.96 -16.37 -1.59
C LEU A 136 17.86 -14.88 -1.23
N ILE A 137 18.50 -14.42 -0.14
CA ILE A 137 18.59 -12.99 0.18
C ILE A 137 19.36 -12.27 -0.93
N HIS A 138 20.47 -12.85 -1.39
CA HIS A 138 21.23 -12.30 -2.50
C HIS A 138 20.42 -12.25 -3.80
N GLU A 139 19.62 -13.27 -4.12
CA GLU A 139 18.73 -13.27 -5.27
C GLU A 139 17.62 -12.19 -5.18
N ILE A 140 17.07 -11.99 -3.97
CA ILE A 140 16.12 -10.90 -3.70
C ILE A 140 16.80 -9.55 -3.92
N LEU A 141 18.03 -9.36 -3.43
CA LEU A 141 18.82 -8.14 -3.64
C LEU A 141 19.08 -7.87 -5.13
N GLU A 142 19.56 -8.88 -5.87
CA GLU A 142 19.86 -8.79 -7.31
C GLU A 142 18.61 -8.48 -8.15
N SER A 143 17.45 -8.99 -7.75
CA SER A 143 16.17 -8.72 -8.42
C SER A 143 15.44 -7.47 -7.90
N GLY A 144 15.97 -6.78 -6.89
CA GLY A 144 15.28 -5.68 -6.19
C GLY A 144 13.99 -6.11 -5.47
N GLY A 145 13.83 -7.42 -5.23
CA GLY A 145 12.64 -8.05 -4.67
C GLY A 145 11.44 -8.14 -5.60
N ASP A 146 11.55 -7.67 -6.85
CA ASP A 146 10.41 -7.57 -7.76
C ASP A 146 9.94 -8.93 -8.27
N LYS A 147 10.84 -9.91 -8.41
CA LYS A 147 10.49 -11.29 -8.79
C LYS A 147 9.77 -12.06 -7.68
N PHE A 148 9.92 -11.60 -6.44
CA PHE A 148 9.38 -12.26 -5.25
C PHE A 148 8.10 -11.60 -4.75
N TRP A 149 7.68 -10.52 -5.42
CA TRP A 149 6.40 -9.89 -5.15
C TRP A 149 5.35 -10.53 -6.04
N LEU A 150 4.29 -11.08 -5.43
CA LEU A 150 3.10 -11.44 -6.21
C LEU A 150 2.61 -10.20 -6.97
N PRO A 151 2.41 -10.29 -8.30
CA PRO A 151 1.98 -9.15 -9.09
C PRO A 151 0.73 -8.47 -8.52
N ILE A 152 -0.23 -9.28 -8.05
CA ILE A 152 -1.45 -8.79 -7.40
C ILE A 152 -1.14 -8.01 -6.11
N CYS A 153 -0.21 -8.47 -5.27
CA CYS A 153 0.18 -7.75 -4.05
C CYS A 153 0.87 -6.42 -4.37
N LYS A 154 1.76 -6.41 -5.38
CA LYS A 154 2.43 -5.17 -5.84
C LYS A 154 1.42 -4.16 -6.36
N GLU A 155 0.53 -4.59 -7.25
CA GLU A 155 -0.51 -3.74 -7.83
C GLU A 155 -1.41 -3.15 -6.73
N HIS A 156 -1.80 -3.95 -5.74
CA HIS A 156 -2.64 -3.46 -4.64
C HIS A 156 -1.89 -2.56 -3.66
N TYR A 157 -0.61 -2.80 -3.40
CA TYR A 157 0.23 -1.87 -2.65
C TYR A 157 0.29 -0.51 -3.35
N GLU A 158 0.57 -0.48 -4.65
CA GLU A 158 0.63 0.75 -5.44
C GLU A 158 -0.72 1.49 -5.45
N ARG A 159 -1.84 0.76 -5.58
CA ARG A 159 -3.18 1.34 -5.44
C ARG A 159 -3.41 1.97 -4.07
N ILE A 160 -2.95 1.33 -3.00
CA ILE A 160 -3.07 1.89 -1.64
C ILE A 160 -2.23 3.15 -1.48
N GLU A 161 -1.01 3.19 -2.01
CA GLU A 161 -0.20 4.41 -2.04
C GLU A 161 -0.91 5.54 -2.80
N GLN A 162 -1.57 5.23 -3.92
CA GLN A 162 -2.37 6.20 -4.68
C GLN A 162 -3.53 6.74 -3.85
N VAL A 163 -4.26 5.88 -3.12
CA VAL A 163 -5.35 6.30 -2.22
C VAL A 163 -4.82 7.27 -1.16
N ILE A 164 -3.71 6.93 -0.50
CA ILE A 164 -3.10 7.76 0.55
C ILE A 164 -2.69 9.12 -0.01
N LYS A 165 -1.95 9.14 -1.13
CA LYS A 165 -1.51 10.38 -1.77
C LYS A 165 -2.68 11.26 -2.18
N MET A 166 -3.69 10.70 -2.84
CA MET A 166 -4.86 11.46 -3.27
C MET A 166 -5.71 11.99 -2.11
N CYS A 167 -5.89 11.22 -1.02
CA CYS A 167 -6.56 11.74 0.18
C CYS A 167 -5.78 12.90 0.79
N ARG A 168 -4.45 12.79 0.93
CA ARG A 168 -3.59 13.88 1.43
C ARG A 168 -3.65 15.12 0.54
N THR A 169 -3.62 14.94 -0.78
CA THR A 169 -3.76 16.02 -1.74
C THR A 169 -5.14 16.67 -1.65
N SER A 170 -6.22 15.91 -1.44
CA SER A 170 -7.54 16.51 -1.25
C SER A 170 -7.62 17.31 0.05
N LEU A 171 -7.16 16.72 1.15
CA LEU A 171 -7.18 17.34 2.49
C LEU A 171 -6.28 18.58 2.60
N SER A 172 -5.22 18.68 1.78
CA SER A 172 -4.35 19.87 1.77
C SER A 172 -5.04 21.12 1.23
N PHE A 173 -6.17 20.98 0.52
CA PHE A 173 -7.01 22.10 0.10
C PHE A 173 -7.97 22.61 1.19
N GLY A 174 -7.94 22.03 2.40
CA GLY A 174 -8.70 22.52 3.55
C GLY A 174 -10.22 22.50 3.29
N ASP A 175 -10.86 23.67 3.42
CA ASP A 175 -12.31 23.83 3.28
C ASP A 175 -12.85 23.49 1.88
N LEU A 176 -11.97 23.41 0.87
CA LEU A 176 -12.35 22.99 -0.50
C LEU A 176 -12.41 21.47 -0.66
N CYS A 177 -11.93 20.70 0.33
CA CYS A 177 -12.08 19.25 0.33
C CYS A 177 -13.58 18.90 0.44
N PRO A 178 -14.16 18.19 -0.53
CA PRO A 178 -15.62 18.00 -0.56
C PRO A 178 -16.11 16.95 0.44
N ALA A 179 -15.23 16.04 0.89
CA ALA A 179 -15.59 14.91 1.73
C ALA A 179 -14.48 14.58 2.75
N PRO A 180 -14.06 15.53 3.60
CA PRO A 180 -12.88 15.37 4.45
C PRO A 180 -13.03 14.20 5.43
N THR A 181 -14.23 13.96 5.98
CA THR A 181 -14.50 12.79 6.83
C THR A 181 -14.28 11.46 6.10
N ARG A 182 -14.66 11.37 4.81
CA ARG A 182 -14.43 10.18 3.98
C ARG A 182 -12.95 9.99 3.73
N ASP A 183 -12.23 11.06 3.43
CA ASP A 183 -10.82 10.98 3.07
C ASP A 183 -9.96 10.61 4.28
N TYR A 184 -10.28 11.11 5.48
CA TYR A 184 -9.69 10.60 6.72
C TYR A 184 -10.08 9.14 6.98
N GLN A 185 -11.32 8.74 6.70
CA GLN A 185 -11.72 7.33 6.80
C GLN A 185 -10.85 6.43 5.89
N LEU A 186 -10.67 6.85 4.62
CA LEU A 186 -9.86 6.15 3.63
C LEU A 186 -8.39 6.07 4.05
N LEU A 187 -7.81 7.16 4.58
CA LEU A 187 -6.45 7.18 5.11
C LEU A 187 -6.27 6.14 6.22
N GLY A 188 -7.10 6.21 7.27
CA GLY A 188 -7.01 5.29 8.41
C GLY A 188 -7.22 3.82 8.02
N ARG A 189 -7.96 3.54 6.94
CA ARG A 189 -8.13 2.18 6.41
C ARG A 189 -7.05 1.73 5.44
N SER A 190 -6.25 2.65 4.93
CA SER A 190 -5.19 2.36 3.96
C SER A 190 -3.87 1.99 4.64
N TYR A 191 -3.61 2.48 5.86
CA TYR A 191 -2.38 2.18 6.58
C TYR A 191 -2.16 0.69 6.87
N PRO A 192 -3.13 -0.09 7.37
CA PRO A 192 -2.89 -1.51 7.64
C PRO A 192 -2.62 -2.33 6.36
N PRO A 193 -3.43 -2.24 5.28
CA PRO A 193 -3.12 -2.88 4.00
C PRO A 193 -1.77 -2.48 3.42
N ARG A 194 -1.37 -1.20 3.56
CA ARG A 194 -0.06 -0.73 3.13
C ARG A 194 1.07 -1.47 3.82
N ILE A 195 0.97 -1.69 5.13
CA ILE A 195 1.94 -2.46 5.92
C ILE A 195 1.93 -3.93 5.48
N MET A 196 0.75 -4.54 5.37
CA MET A 196 0.60 -5.96 5.05
C MET A 196 1.04 -6.32 3.63
N LEU A 197 0.85 -5.42 2.67
CA LEU A 197 1.22 -5.61 1.27
C LEU A 197 2.62 -5.06 0.93
N GLY A 198 3.18 -4.22 1.81
CA GLY A 198 4.46 -3.56 1.58
C GLY A 198 5.64 -4.53 1.62
N LYS A 199 6.69 -4.19 0.86
CA LYS A 199 7.93 -4.98 0.78
C LYS A 199 8.55 -5.27 2.16
N SER A 200 8.49 -4.31 3.09
CA SER A 200 9.05 -4.43 4.44
C SER A 200 8.21 -5.27 5.39
N GLY A 201 6.88 -5.22 5.30
CA GLY A 201 6.02 -5.96 6.22
C GLY A 201 5.98 -7.44 5.89
N ALA A 202 5.60 -7.81 4.67
CA ALA A 202 5.37 -9.21 4.33
C ALA A 202 6.66 -10.03 4.25
N VAL A 203 7.71 -9.52 3.58
CA VAL A 203 8.93 -10.31 3.31
C VAL A 203 9.82 -10.38 4.55
N LEU A 204 10.12 -9.25 5.20
CA LEU A 204 10.99 -9.25 6.38
C LEU A 204 10.32 -9.88 7.59
N GLN A 205 9.05 -9.57 7.88
CA GLN A 205 8.39 -10.12 9.06
C GLN A 205 8.22 -11.64 8.94
N THR A 206 7.90 -12.14 7.74
CA THR A 206 7.83 -13.60 7.50
C THR A 206 9.20 -14.25 7.65
N TYR A 207 10.24 -13.67 7.05
CA TYR A 207 11.62 -14.15 7.17
C TYR A 207 12.07 -14.20 8.64
N ILE A 208 11.90 -13.09 9.37
CA ILE A 208 12.32 -12.95 10.76
C ILE A 208 11.49 -13.85 11.69
N SER A 209 10.17 -13.90 11.54
CA SER A 209 9.31 -14.77 12.37
C SER A 209 9.72 -16.23 12.24
N ARG A 210 10.13 -16.65 11.03
CA ARG A 210 10.63 -18.00 10.77
C ARG A 210 12.02 -18.24 11.39
N LEU A 211 12.93 -17.27 11.30
CA LEU A 211 14.22 -17.34 12.02
C LEU A 211 14.03 -17.43 13.54
N LEU A 212 13.13 -16.63 14.12
CA LEU A 212 12.80 -16.71 15.54
C LEU A 212 12.22 -18.06 15.94
N ALA A 213 11.41 -18.69 15.08
CA ALA A 213 10.83 -20.00 15.33
C ALA A 213 11.80 -21.18 15.14
N GLY A 214 12.82 -21.04 14.28
CA GLY A 214 13.70 -22.14 13.87
C GLY A 214 15.18 -22.03 14.23
N SER A 215 15.64 -20.88 14.74
CA SER A 215 17.06 -20.65 15.02
C SER A 215 17.60 -21.42 16.24
N ARG A 216 18.89 -21.75 16.21
CA ARG A 216 19.64 -22.28 17.37
C ARG A 216 20.02 -21.20 18.39
N SER A 217 19.95 -19.93 18.00
CA SER A 217 20.42 -18.77 18.75
C SER A 217 19.26 -17.81 19.02
N PHE A 218 18.78 -17.77 20.26
CA PHE A 218 17.66 -16.93 20.67
C PHE A 218 18.13 -15.52 21.05
N SER A 219 17.50 -14.49 20.48
CA SER A 219 17.64 -13.10 20.93
C SER A 219 16.37 -12.65 21.67
N PRO A 220 16.43 -12.47 23.02
CA PRO A 220 15.31 -11.93 23.78
C PRO A 220 14.87 -10.55 23.29
N GLN A 221 15.83 -9.75 22.82
CA GLN A 221 15.57 -8.40 22.32
C GLN A 221 14.78 -8.42 21.00
N ALA A 222 15.16 -9.33 20.09
CA ALA A 222 14.41 -9.54 18.85
C ALA A 222 12.98 -10.02 19.15
N MET A 223 12.81 -10.97 20.07
CA MET A 223 11.48 -11.43 20.46
C MET A 223 10.62 -10.31 21.07
N ALA A 224 11.18 -9.48 21.96
CA ALA A 224 10.48 -8.35 22.55
C ALA A 224 10.03 -7.32 21.49
N ASN A 225 10.89 -7.01 20.51
CA ASN A 225 10.54 -6.11 19.41
C ASN A 225 9.44 -6.72 18.50
N HIS A 226 9.50 -8.03 18.25
CA HIS A 226 8.48 -8.74 17.49
C HIS A 226 7.11 -8.73 18.21
N GLU A 227 7.08 -9.04 19.50
CA GLU A 227 5.86 -8.98 20.32
C GLU A 227 5.30 -7.56 20.39
N ALA A 228 6.15 -6.55 20.56
CA ALA A 228 5.73 -5.16 20.57
C ALA A 228 5.11 -4.72 19.22
N ALA A 229 5.67 -5.19 18.09
CA ALA A 229 5.12 -4.92 16.77
C ALA A 229 3.73 -5.58 16.61
N ALA A 230 3.60 -6.85 16.99
CA ALA A 230 2.33 -7.58 16.94
C ALA A 230 1.25 -6.92 17.82
N GLN A 231 1.59 -6.59 19.07
CA GLN A 231 0.67 -5.92 19.99
C GLN A 231 0.23 -4.54 19.48
N LEU A 232 1.15 -3.76 18.90
CA LEU A 232 0.83 -2.47 18.30
C LEU A 232 -0.13 -2.64 17.10
N PHE A 233 0.11 -3.65 16.26
CA PHE A 233 -0.75 -3.94 15.13
C PHE A 233 -2.16 -4.30 15.60
N ASP A 234 -2.28 -5.24 16.54
CA ASP A 234 -3.57 -5.70 17.06
C ASP A 234 -4.35 -4.58 17.76
N SER A 235 -3.67 -3.75 18.56
CA SER A 235 -4.34 -2.71 19.36
C SER A 235 -4.67 -1.44 18.58
N GLN A 236 -3.86 -1.03 17.60
CA GLN A 236 -4.00 0.28 16.94
C GLN A 236 -4.30 0.21 15.44
N LEU A 237 -3.85 -0.84 14.74
CA LEU A 237 -3.95 -0.94 13.27
C LEU A 237 -5.07 -1.88 12.80
N ARG A 238 -5.35 -2.97 13.51
CA ARG A 238 -6.30 -4.01 13.06
C ARG A 238 -7.75 -3.56 12.92
N GLY A 239 -8.21 -2.61 13.75
CA GLY A 239 -9.61 -2.16 13.75
C GLY A 239 -10.10 -1.58 12.42
N LEU A 240 -11.43 -1.46 12.25
CA LEU A 240 -12.01 -0.80 11.06
C LEU A 240 -12.19 0.72 11.23
N GLY A 241 -11.95 1.21 12.45
CA GLY A 241 -12.12 2.61 12.84
C GLY A 241 -13.45 2.91 13.51
N PRO A 242 -13.77 4.20 13.66
CA PRO A 242 -15.08 4.67 14.07
C PRO A 242 -16.21 3.98 13.31
N ALA A 243 -17.26 3.57 14.02
CA ALA A 243 -18.43 2.93 13.42
C ALA A 243 -19.20 3.91 12.52
N ASP A 244 -19.97 3.40 11.57
CA ASP A 244 -20.93 4.17 10.79
C ASP A 244 -20.33 5.36 10.00
N GLY A 245 -19.15 5.18 9.41
CA GLY A 245 -18.50 6.23 8.62
C GLY A 245 -19.11 6.42 7.22
N PRO A 246 -18.64 7.42 6.46
CA PRO A 246 -19.10 7.69 5.08
C PRO A 246 -19.00 6.50 4.12
N LEU A 247 -18.11 5.54 4.34
CA LEU A 247 -18.02 4.33 3.53
C LEU A 247 -19.18 3.35 3.79
N GLU A 248 -19.69 3.30 5.03
CA GLU A 248 -20.81 2.44 5.43
C GLU A 248 -22.16 3.12 5.20
N LYS A 249 -22.24 4.42 5.51
CA LYS A 249 -23.45 5.24 5.44
C LYS A 249 -23.21 6.47 4.57
N PRO A 250 -23.14 6.32 3.23
CA PRO A 250 -22.79 7.41 2.32
C PRO A 250 -23.80 8.57 2.32
N ASP A 251 -25.06 8.29 2.64
CA ASP A 251 -26.15 9.28 2.63
C ASP A 251 -26.40 9.95 4.00
N ALA A 252 -25.66 9.54 5.04
CA ALA A 252 -25.79 10.14 6.36
C ALA A 252 -24.93 11.40 6.47
N ASP A 253 -25.43 12.44 7.15
CA ASP A 253 -24.61 13.59 7.51
C ASP A 253 -23.58 13.19 8.57
N GLN A 254 -22.32 13.23 8.19
CA GLN A 254 -21.16 12.87 9.02
C GLN A 254 -20.26 14.09 9.29
N SER A 255 -20.73 15.30 8.98
CA SER A 255 -19.97 16.55 9.15
C SER A 255 -19.53 16.76 10.60
N GLY A 256 -20.40 16.46 11.56
CA GLY A 256 -20.12 16.53 12.99
C GLY A 256 -19.06 15.54 13.51
N ARG A 257 -18.59 14.61 12.67
CA ARG A 257 -17.64 13.55 13.04
C ARG A 257 -16.26 13.73 12.41
N LEU A 258 -16.03 14.84 11.71
CA LEU A 258 -14.74 15.11 11.06
C LEU A 258 -13.56 14.98 12.04
N GLN A 259 -13.67 15.58 13.22
CA GLN A 259 -12.58 15.56 14.21
C GLN A 259 -12.25 14.14 14.71
N GLU A 260 -13.28 13.32 14.95
CA GLU A 260 -13.12 11.91 15.36
C GLU A 260 -12.35 11.11 14.29
N PHE A 261 -12.75 11.23 13.02
CA PHE A 261 -12.07 10.53 11.93
C PHE A 261 -10.65 11.04 11.68
N LYS A 262 -10.43 12.35 11.83
CA LYS A 262 -9.11 12.96 11.71
C LYS A 262 -8.14 12.43 12.77
N GLU A 263 -8.50 12.53 14.05
CA GLU A 263 -7.66 12.06 15.15
C GLU A 263 -7.36 10.56 15.03
N TRP A 264 -8.37 9.78 14.63
CA TRP A 264 -8.20 8.36 14.39
C TRP A 264 -7.22 8.06 13.24
N ALA A 265 -7.34 8.76 12.10
CA ALA A 265 -6.47 8.56 10.95
C ALA A 265 -5.02 8.99 11.25
N GLU A 266 -4.82 10.13 11.91
CA GLU A 266 -3.50 10.63 12.32
C GLU A 266 -2.85 9.70 13.36
N GLY A 267 -3.61 9.21 14.34
CA GLY A 267 -3.13 8.22 15.31
C GLY A 267 -2.72 6.91 14.64
N ARG A 268 -3.43 6.49 13.60
CA ARG A 268 -3.07 5.31 12.80
C ARG A 268 -1.83 5.50 11.96
N GLU A 269 -1.63 6.68 11.40
CA GLU A 269 -0.38 7.01 10.71
C GLU A 269 0.81 6.90 11.66
N GLU A 270 0.69 7.46 12.87
CA GLU A 270 1.73 7.34 13.89
C GLU A 270 1.97 5.88 14.29
N ALA A 271 0.90 5.11 14.51
CA ALA A 271 1.01 3.68 14.79
C ALA A 271 1.70 2.92 13.65
N ALA A 272 1.41 3.26 12.39
CA ALA A 272 2.03 2.66 11.21
C ALA A 272 3.54 2.94 11.16
N ARG A 273 3.95 4.20 11.39
CA ARG A 273 5.37 4.59 11.48
C ARG A 273 6.07 3.87 12.62
N LYS A 274 5.45 3.82 13.80
CA LYS A 274 6.00 3.11 14.96
C LYS A 274 6.15 1.61 14.67
N HIS A 275 5.19 0.99 13.98
CA HIS A 275 5.28 -0.41 13.55
C HIS A 275 6.44 -0.63 12.60
N GLN A 276 6.64 0.23 11.59
CA GLN A 276 7.80 0.15 10.69
C GLN A 276 9.13 0.26 11.43
N ARG A 277 9.24 1.17 12.41
CA ARG A 277 10.45 1.28 13.24
C ARG A 277 10.70 0.03 14.09
N LEU A 278 9.65 -0.58 14.65
CA LEU A 278 9.79 -1.84 15.39
C LEU A 278 10.29 -2.97 14.48
N LEU A 279 9.76 -3.06 13.25
CA LEU A 279 10.25 -4.01 12.25
C LEU A 279 11.71 -3.74 11.87
N LEU A 280 12.12 -2.48 11.76
CA LEU A 280 13.52 -2.12 11.52
C LEU A 280 14.43 -2.62 12.65
N HIS A 281 14.10 -2.29 13.91
CA HIS A 281 14.89 -2.74 15.07
C HIS A 281 14.94 -4.25 15.19
N LEU A 282 13.80 -4.91 14.98
CA LEU A 282 13.71 -6.36 14.92
C LEU A 282 14.67 -6.93 13.85
N THR A 283 14.71 -6.33 12.66
CA THR A 283 15.61 -6.75 11.59
C THR A 283 17.07 -6.57 12.02
N CYS A 284 17.43 -5.44 12.63
CA CYS A 284 18.78 -5.18 13.13
C CYS A 284 19.22 -6.19 14.21
N ASP A 285 18.34 -6.50 15.17
CA ASP A 285 18.64 -7.46 16.23
C ASP A 285 18.86 -8.86 15.67
N VAL A 286 18.03 -9.29 14.71
CA VAL A 286 18.18 -10.57 14.03
C VAL A 286 19.47 -10.63 13.24
N SER A 287 19.76 -9.60 12.43
CA SER A 287 21.01 -9.49 11.68
C SER A 287 22.24 -9.60 12.55
N ARG A 288 22.22 -8.98 13.73
CA ARG A 288 23.39 -8.87 14.60
C ARG A 288 23.60 -10.09 15.50
N TYR A 289 22.52 -10.64 16.04
CA TYR A 289 22.60 -11.60 17.14
C TYR A 289 22.20 -13.02 16.76
N MET A 290 21.53 -13.19 15.62
CA MET A 290 20.96 -14.48 15.22
C MET A 290 21.52 -15.02 13.91
N LEU A 291 22.26 -14.20 13.15
CA LEU A 291 22.83 -14.54 11.85
C LEU A 291 24.35 -14.38 11.85
N GLU A 292 25.02 -15.13 10.98
CA GLU A 292 26.44 -14.93 10.74
C GLU A 292 26.69 -13.56 10.05
N PRO A 293 27.85 -12.90 10.25
CA PRO A 293 28.06 -11.54 9.76
C PRO A 293 27.75 -11.31 8.27
N PRO A 294 28.10 -12.21 7.32
CA PRO A 294 27.73 -12.04 5.92
C PRO A 294 26.21 -12.03 5.68
N GLU A 295 25.49 -12.92 6.36
CA GLU A 295 24.04 -13.10 6.24
C GLU A 295 23.29 -11.91 6.85
N GLY A 296 23.73 -11.47 8.03
CA GLY A 296 23.15 -10.31 8.69
C GLY A 296 23.39 -9.02 7.90
N ARG A 297 24.56 -8.87 7.23
CA ARG A 297 24.82 -7.75 6.30
C ARG A 297 23.90 -7.81 5.08
N ALA A 298 23.69 -8.99 4.48
CA ALA A 298 22.77 -9.15 3.36
C ALA A 298 21.33 -8.79 3.76
N LEU A 299 20.88 -9.19 4.95
CA LEU A 299 19.58 -8.82 5.49
C LEU A 299 19.46 -7.30 5.73
N MET A 300 20.53 -6.62 6.16
CA MET A 300 20.56 -5.17 6.31
C MET A 300 20.50 -4.43 4.97
N GLU A 301 21.18 -4.92 3.94
CA GLU A 301 21.02 -4.38 2.58
C GLU A 301 19.60 -4.59 2.06
N LEU A 302 18.97 -5.72 2.38
CA LEU A 302 17.57 -5.96 2.00
C LEU A 302 16.65 -4.98 2.71
N ALA A 303 16.87 -4.74 4.00
CA ALA A 303 16.11 -3.77 4.80
C ALA A 303 16.10 -2.37 4.16
N LYS A 304 17.23 -1.91 3.60
CA LYS A 304 17.32 -0.63 2.89
C LYS A 304 16.41 -0.56 1.66
N LEU A 305 16.24 -1.66 0.94
CA LEU A 305 15.39 -1.72 -0.26
C LEU A 305 13.90 -1.73 0.08
N VAL A 306 13.53 -2.35 1.20
CA VAL A 306 12.13 -2.71 1.48
C VAL A 306 11.46 -1.83 2.53
N ILE A 307 12.24 -1.21 3.43
CA ILE A 307 11.74 -0.22 4.39
C ILE A 307 11.74 1.13 3.67
N THR A 308 10.59 1.50 3.09
CA THR A 308 10.42 2.76 2.39
C THR A 308 10.09 3.87 3.40
N PRO A 309 10.99 4.84 3.64
CA PRO A 309 10.72 5.93 4.56
C PRO A 309 9.65 6.88 4.01
N GLU A 310 8.76 7.36 4.86
CA GLU A 310 7.64 8.22 4.43
C GLU A 310 8.03 9.68 4.19
N ASN A 311 9.13 10.11 4.79
CA ASN A 311 9.63 11.47 4.73
C ASN A 311 11.14 11.47 5.01
N GLN A 312 11.77 12.63 4.79
CA GLN A 312 13.21 12.80 4.98
C GLN A 312 13.68 12.46 6.40
N LYS A 313 12.89 12.79 7.43
CA LYS A 313 13.23 12.49 8.83
C LYS A 313 13.24 10.98 9.10
N GLU A 314 12.26 10.23 8.57
CA GLU A 314 12.27 8.77 8.64
C GLU A 314 13.39 8.16 7.81
N GLN A 315 13.76 8.80 6.69
CA GLN A 315 14.88 8.35 5.88
C GLN A 315 16.20 8.49 6.64
N GLU A 316 16.46 9.64 7.25
CA GLU A 316 17.63 9.89 8.09
C GLU A 316 17.68 8.91 9.28
N TYR A 317 16.54 8.70 9.95
CA TYR A 317 16.43 7.72 11.04
C TYR A 317 16.75 6.30 10.59
N THR A 318 16.10 5.84 9.51
CA THR A 318 16.26 4.48 8.98
C THR A 318 17.70 4.25 8.52
N SER A 319 18.26 5.16 7.73
CA SER A 319 19.65 5.09 7.28
C SER A 319 20.64 5.10 8.44
N GLY A 320 20.40 5.94 9.47
CA GLY A 320 21.24 6.00 10.66
C GLY A 320 21.25 4.70 11.47
N VAL A 321 20.07 4.10 11.72
CA VAL A 321 19.95 2.82 12.45
C VAL A 321 20.61 1.68 11.67
N ILE A 322 20.39 1.60 10.35
CA ILE A 322 21.00 0.56 9.53
C ILE A 322 22.52 0.72 9.49
N GLN A 323 23.04 1.93 9.26
CA GLN A 323 24.48 2.17 9.21
C GLN A 323 25.15 1.86 10.55
N SER A 324 24.56 2.32 11.66
CA SER A 324 25.07 2.00 13.00
C SER A 324 25.10 0.49 13.27
N THR A 325 24.13 -0.27 12.74
CA THR A 325 24.13 -1.73 12.89
C THR A 325 25.25 -2.37 12.08
N LEU A 326 25.43 -1.94 10.83
CA LEU A 326 26.50 -2.42 9.94
C LEU A 326 27.91 -2.14 10.47
N ASP A 327 28.10 -1.03 11.20
CA ASP A 327 29.38 -0.64 11.82
C ASP A 327 29.71 -1.49 13.06
N MET A 328 28.71 -2.10 13.70
CA MET A 328 28.87 -2.93 14.91
C MET A 328 29.03 -4.43 14.61
N MET A 329 28.85 -4.83 13.35
CA MET A 329 29.05 -6.20 12.83
C MET A 329 30.42 -6.33 12.17
#